data_AF-A0A0L6Z537-F1
#
_entry.id   AF-A0A0L6Z537-F1
#
_cell.length_a   1.000
_cell.length_b   1.000
_cell.length_c   1.000
_cell.angle_alpha   90.00
_cell.angle_beta   90.00
_cell.angle_gamma   90.00
#
_symmetry.space_group_name_H-M   'P 1'
#
loop_
_entity.id
_entity.type
_entity.pdbx_description
1 polymer ?
#
loop_
_entity_poly.entity_id
_entity_poly.type
_entity_poly.pdbx_seq_one_letter_code
_entity_poly.pdbx_strand_id
1 'polypeptide(L)'
;MINQPLKIINEPGSQVIYSGGGYTLLQLIIEEVTGITFSKYMDKEVLKPLGMENSSYSDDYNKSNMSKAYGYFGQEVPNYNFTEKAAAGLKTTVSDFSKFVLANMDGYNDQVRGGNVLTNKSVDLMHIPVKSDSGLGIFSKELSDGSTFLYHGGDNRGWHSLYGFIPEKREGIVLFTNSDNGIDLRQDIYNFWLEYETGVMPQQYYAMEKSRNLNAKIVITFTVLLAVYILFFIVKLKHGKKLFVTRKGNISLVKFLIRILIPMILAGVIYFISYKMDILPLQGGLKNAVIIIFAWLLVFFVTGFFTKSKKKAKEGIIA
;
A
#
# COMPACT_ATOMS: atom_id res chain seq x y z
N MET A 1 3.46 5.17 27.22
CA MET A 1 3.74 6.51 26.68
C MET A 1 2.45 7.10 26.08
N ILE A 2 1.40 7.38 26.88
CA ILE A 2 0.09 7.83 26.33
C ILE A 2 -0.25 9.29 26.72
N ASN A 3 0.53 9.93 27.61
CA ASN A 3 0.23 11.28 28.13
C ASN A 3 1.36 12.31 27.90
N GLN A 4 2.18 12.18 26.85
CA GLN A 4 3.11 13.27 26.54
C GLN A 4 2.37 14.40 25.82
N PRO A 5 2.61 15.68 26.20
CA PRO A 5 1.99 16.80 25.52
C PRO A 5 2.43 16.84 24.06
N LEU A 6 1.54 17.31 23.19
CA LEU A 6 1.83 17.51 21.77
C LEU A 6 2.98 18.51 21.65
N LYS A 7 4.01 18.16 20.88
CA LYS A 7 5.17 19.01 20.64
C LYS A 7 5.18 19.49 19.20
N ILE A 8 5.37 20.80 19.04
CA ILE A 8 5.65 21.39 17.74
C ILE A 8 7.05 20.95 17.32
N ILE A 9 7.15 20.26 16.19
CA ILE A 9 8.43 19.74 15.66
C ILE A 9 9.16 20.74 14.76
N ASN A 10 8.43 21.71 14.19
CA ASN A 10 8.95 22.77 13.32
C ASN A 10 8.12 24.04 13.47
N GLU A 11 8.73 25.19 13.19
CA GLU A 11 8.02 26.48 13.18
C GLU A 11 6.83 26.42 12.19
N PRO A 12 5.61 26.83 12.60
CA PRO A 12 4.45 26.86 11.71
C PRO A 12 4.72 27.66 10.44
N GLY A 13 4.37 27.11 9.27
CA GLY A 13 4.60 27.74 7.97
C GLY A 13 6.03 27.58 7.40
N SER A 14 7.01 27.10 8.19
CA SER A 14 8.39 26.92 7.70
C SER A 14 8.50 25.86 6.59
N GLN A 15 7.70 24.81 6.64
CA GLN A 15 7.67 23.72 5.65
C GLN A 15 6.32 23.01 5.61
N VAL A 16 6.09 22.25 4.53
CA VAL A 16 4.91 21.39 4.36
C VAL A 16 5.26 19.98 4.82
N ILE A 17 4.56 19.49 5.84
CA ILE A 17 4.62 18.08 6.28
C ILE A 17 3.19 17.57 6.40
N TYR A 18 2.90 16.46 5.71
CA TYR A 18 1.62 15.78 5.84
C TYR A 18 1.40 15.30 7.27
N SER A 19 0.22 15.58 7.85
CA SER A 19 -0.05 15.30 9.26
C SER A 19 -1.51 14.90 9.50
N GLY A 20 -1.76 13.59 9.65
CA GLY A 20 -3.06 13.08 10.11
C GLY A 20 -3.42 13.60 11.51
N GLY A 21 -2.41 13.81 12.37
CA GLY A 21 -2.60 14.46 13.67
C GLY A 21 -3.10 15.91 13.55
N GLY A 22 -2.67 16.65 12.53
CA GLY A 22 -3.20 17.98 12.22
C GLY A 22 -4.68 17.95 11.85
N TYR A 23 -5.09 17.01 10.98
CA TYR A 23 -6.51 16.80 10.67
C TYR A 23 -7.33 16.31 11.87
N THR A 24 -6.72 15.56 12.78
CA THR A 24 -7.35 15.16 14.06
C THR A 24 -7.58 16.36 14.97
N LEU A 25 -6.68 17.35 14.99
CA LEU A 25 -6.92 18.62 15.69
C LEU A 25 -8.07 19.41 15.05
N LEU A 26 -8.16 19.44 13.72
CA LEU A 26 -9.29 20.06 13.02
C LEU A 26 -10.62 19.38 13.36
N GLN A 27 -10.63 18.05 13.49
CA GLN A 27 -11.79 17.31 13.99
C GLN A 27 -12.25 17.83 15.35
N LEU A 28 -11.33 17.93 16.32
CA LEU A 28 -11.64 18.38 17.67
C LEU A 28 -12.12 19.84 17.69
N ILE A 29 -11.55 20.69 16.84
CA ILE A 29 -12.01 22.09 16.69
C ILE A 29 -13.47 22.13 16.21
N ILE A 30 -13.82 21.32 15.21
CA ILE A 30 -15.21 21.22 14.73
C ILE A 30 -16.12 20.75 15.87
N GLU A 31 -15.73 19.72 16.62
CA GLU A 31 -16.53 19.17 17.72
C GLU A 31 -16.73 20.20 18.85
N GLU A 32 -15.67 20.92 19.24
CA GLU A 32 -15.71 21.95 20.29
C GLU A 32 -16.59 23.14 19.88
N VAL A 33 -16.42 23.65 18.67
CA VAL A 33 -17.16 24.83 18.19
C VAL A 33 -18.64 24.53 17.97
N THR A 34 -18.97 23.32 17.51
CA THR A 34 -20.34 22.97 17.13
C THR A 34 -21.12 22.27 18.24
N GLY A 35 -20.42 21.72 19.24
CA GLY A 35 -21.01 20.93 20.33
C GLY A 35 -21.56 19.57 19.90
N ILE A 36 -21.28 19.12 18.67
CA ILE A 36 -21.70 17.82 18.14
C ILE A 36 -20.50 17.01 17.67
N THR A 37 -20.62 15.68 17.68
CA THR A 37 -19.53 14.80 17.22
C THR A 37 -19.23 15.01 15.73
N PHE A 38 -17.99 14.79 15.32
CA PHE A 38 -17.55 14.98 13.95
C PHE A 38 -18.36 14.16 12.96
N SER A 39 -18.69 12.92 13.31
CA SER A 39 -19.53 12.07 12.46
C SER A 39 -20.93 12.65 12.25
N LYS A 40 -21.52 13.29 13.26
CA LYS A 40 -22.83 13.95 13.14
C LYS A 40 -22.73 15.23 12.33
N TYR A 41 -21.68 16.02 12.55
CA TYR A 41 -21.42 17.23 11.77
C TYR A 41 -21.27 16.90 10.28
N MET A 42 -20.40 15.94 9.93
CA MET A 42 -20.17 15.55 8.55
C MET A 42 -21.43 14.98 7.88
N ASP A 43 -22.21 14.16 8.58
CA ASP A 43 -23.48 13.65 8.06
C ASP A 43 -24.47 14.78 7.73
N LYS A 44 -24.65 15.73 8.67
CA LYS A 44 -25.62 16.82 8.57
C LYS A 44 -25.21 17.91 7.58
N GLU A 45 -23.97 18.36 7.65
CA GLU A 45 -23.52 19.59 6.98
C GLU A 45 -22.82 19.30 5.65
N VAL A 46 -22.37 18.05 5.39
CA VAL A 46 -21.58 17.72 4.19
C VAL A 46 -22.19 16.57 3.39
N LEU A 47 -22.31 15.38 3.97
CA LEU A 47 -22.66 14.16 3.24
C LEU A 47 -24.10 14.21 2.72
N LYS A 48 -25.09 14.51 3.59
CA LYS A 48 -26.50 14.60 3.18
C LYS A 48 -26.75 15.73 2.17
N PRO A 49 -26.25 16.98 2.37
CA PRO A 49 -26.42 18.03 1.38
C PRO A 49 -25.81 17.70 0.00
N LEU A 50 -24.71 16.95 -0.05
CA LEU A 50 -24.12 16.45 -1.30
C LEU A 50 -24.80 15.18 -1.85
N GLY A 51 -25.81 14.65 -1.16
CA GLY A 51 -26.51 13.42 -1.53
C GLY A 51 -25.66 12.15 -1.40
N MET A 52 -24.65 12.13 -0.55
CA MET A 52 -23.74 11.00 -0.31
C MET A 52 -24.34 9.98 0.68
N GLU A 53 -25.45 9.34 0.29
CA GLU A 53 -26.30 8.54 1.19
C GLU A 53 -25.68 7.22 1.68
N ASN A 54 -24.65 6.71 1.00
CA ASN A 54 -23.90 5.50 1.38
C ASN A 54 -22.49 5.84 1.89
N SER A 55 -22.32 7.06 2.40
CA SER A 55 -21.08 7.53 3.02
C SER A 55 -21.27 7.79 4.50
N SER A 56 -20.27 7.49 5.33
CA SER A 56 -20.34 7.74 6.77
C SER A 56 -18.96 7.80 7.43
N TYR A 57 -18.88 8.64 8.48
CA TYR A 57 -17.78 8.62 9.46
C TYR A 57 -18.13 7.82 10.72
N SER A 58 -19.34 7.24 10.80
CA SER A 58 -19.79 6.47 11.94
C SER A 58 -19.08 5.12 12.01
N ASP A 59 -18.86 4.63 13.24
CA ASP A 59 -18.42 3.24 13.48
C ASP A 59 -19.61 2.28 13.63
N ASP A 60 -20.81 2.85 13.81
CA ASP A 60 -22.08 2.12 13.79
C ASP A 60 -22.62 2.13 12.35
N TYR A 61 -22.22 1.12 11.58
CA TYR A 61 -22.62 0.93 10.19
C TYR A 61 -22.93 -0.55 9.94
N ASN A 62 -23.79 -0.80 8.94
CA ASN A 62 -24.11 -2.18 8.55
C ASN A 62 -22.91 -2.83 7.83
N LYS A 63 -22.21 -3.71 8.56
CA LYS A 63 -21.04 -4.44 8.05
C LYS A 63 -21.35 -5.36 6.86
N SER A 64 -22.61 -5.77 6.65
CA SER A 64 -22.96 -6.66 5.53
C SER A 64 -22.80 -6.01 4.17
N ASN A 65 -22.89 -4.68 4.10
CA ASN A 65 -22.82 -3.92 2.84
C ASN A 65 -21.42 -3.36 2.57
N MET A 66 -20.44 -3.70 3.43
CA MET A 66 -19.08 -3.20 3.32
C MET A 66 -18.19 -4.22 2.62
N SER A 67 -17.32 -3.70 1.75
CA SER A 67 -16.27 -4.53 1.16
C SER A 67 -15.28 -4.99 2.25
N LYS A 68 -14.65 -6.12 1.98
CA LYS A 68 -13.60 -6.71 2.82
C LYS A 68 -12.24 -6.23 2.37
N ALA A 69 -11.33 -6.05 3.32
CA ALA A 69 -9.94 -5.68 3.08
C ALA A 69 -9.07 -6.93 2.91
N TYR A 70 -8.08 -6.86 2.02
CA TYR A 70 -7.18 -7.99 1.76
C TYR A 70 -5.71 -7.59 1.84
N GLY A 71 -4.88 -8.45 2.42
CA GLY A 71 -3.43 -8.25 2.46
C GLY A 71 -2.73 -8.57 1.15
N TYR A 72 -1.41 -8.38 1.10
CA TYR A 72 -0.58 -8.68 -0.07
C TYR A 72 -0.70 -10.13 -0.59
N PHE A 73 -1.01 -11.10 0.28
CA PHE A 73 -1.15 -12.52 -0.08
C PHE A 73 -2.62 -12.95 -0.25
N GLY A 74 -3.55 -12.01 -0.36
CA GLY A 74 -4.98 -12.28 -0.56
C GLY A 74 -5.71 -12.74 0.71
N GLN A 75 -5.05 -12.73 1.86
CA GLN A 75 -5.69 -12.99 3.15
C GLN A 75 -6.59 -11.83 3.54
N GLU A 76 -7.79 -12.12 4.04
CA GLU A 76 -8.67 -11.09 4.63
C GLU A 76 -7.95 -10.45 5.83
N VAL A 77 -7.98 -9.12 5.93
CA VAL A 77 -7.44 -8.36 7.06
C VAL A 77 -8.57 -7.62 7.78
N PRO A 78 -8.43 -7.33 9.09
CA PRO A 78 -9.47 -6.63 9.82
C PRO A 78 -9.76 -5.25 9.24
N ASN A 79 -11.04 -4.88 9.22
CA ASN A 79 -11.44 -3.48 9.02
C ASN A 79 -11.21 -2.72 10.33
N TYR A 80 -10.43 -1.64 10.25
CA TYR A 80 -10.09 -0.81 11.39
C TYR A 80 -11.08 0.36 11.54
N ASN A 81 -11.43 0.66 12.79
CA ASN A 81 -12.10 1.91 13.13
C ASN A 81 -11.03 2.90 13.59
N PHE A 82 -11.10 4.12 13.07
CA PHE A 82 -10.14 5.18 13.36
C PHE A 82 -10.76 6.20 14.30
N THR A 83 -10.06 6.48 15.41
CA THR A 83 -10.39 7.62 16.28
C THR A 83 -10.13 8.95 15.56
N GLU A 84 -9.11 8.99 14.69
CA GLU A 84 -8.77 10.08 13.78
C GLU A 84 -9.70 10.12 12.56
N LYS A 85 -11.01 10.27 12.81
CA LYS A 85 -12.04 10.19 11.77
C LYS A 85 -11.84 11.18 10.63
N ALA A 86 -11.45 12.42 10.93
CA ALA A 86 -11.17 13.42 9.90
C ALA A 86 -9.97 13.05 9.00
N ALA A 87 -8.99 12.31 9.53
CA ALA A 87 -7.80 11.91 8.78
C ALA A 87 -8.00 10.61 7.98
N ALA A 88 -8.76 9.64 8.52
CA ALA A 88 -8.80 8.28 7.96
C ALA A 88 -10.17 7.58 8.07
N GLY A 89 -11.22 8.25 8.56
CA GLY A 89 -12.45 7.59 9.00
C GLY A 89 -13.59 7.48 7.99
N LEU A 90 -13.48 8.10 6.80
CA LEU A 90 -14.56 8.08 5.81
C LEU A 90 -14.72 6.69 5.20
N LYS A 91 -15.92 6.14 5.32
CA LYS A 91 -16.39 4.95 4.60
C LYS A 91 -17.34 5.43 3.51
N THR A 92 -17.13 5.04 2.26
CA THR A 92 -17.88 5.59 1.11
C THR A 92 -17.91 4.62 -0.06
N THR A 93 -18.78 4.91 -1.04
CA THR A 93 -18.77 4.28 -2.37
C THR A 93 -18.11 5.19 -3.40
N VAL A 94 -17.70 4.63 -4.55
CA VAL A 94 -17.23 5.43 -5.69
C VAL A 94 -18.30 6.41 -6.14
N SER A 95 -19.55 5.95 -6.29
CA SER A 95 -20.67 6.78 -6.75
C SER A 95 -20.95 7.98 -5.85
N ASP A 96 -20.90 7.82 -4.52
CA ASP A 96 -21.10 8.95 -3.62
C ASP A 96 -19.89 9.86 -3.59
N PHE A 97 -18.67 9.32 -3.58
CA PHE A 97 -17.48 10.16 -3.60
C PHE A 97 -17.32 10.94 -4.92
N SER A 98 -17.86 10.43 -6.03
CA SER A 98 -17.98 11.18 -7.28
C SER A 98 -18.85 12.44 -7.10
N LYS A 99 -19.88 12.44 -6.25
CA LYS A 99 -20.68 13.66 -5.98
C LYS A 99 -19.85 14.74 -5.30
N PHE A 100 -18.96 14.36 -4.38
CA PHE A 100 -17.97 15.26 -3.78
C PHE A 100 -17.01 15.84 -4.84
N VAL A 101 -16.51 15.00 -5.74
CA VAL A 101 -15.64 15.45 -6.85
C VAL A 101 -16.38 16.43 -7.77
N LEU A 102 -17.61 16.12 -8.17
CA LEU A 102 -18.44 16.98 -9.02
C LEU A 102 -18.75 18.32 -8.36
N ALA A 103 -18.96 18.35 -7.05
CA ALA A 103 -19.18 19.60 -6.30
C ALA A 103 -17.95 20.54 -6.34
N ASN A 104 -16.77 20.04 -6.71
CA ASN A 104 -15.57 20.85 -6.87
C ASN A 104 -15.31 21.31 -8.32
N MET A 105 -16.11 20.87 -9.30
CA MET A 105 -15.90 21.20 -10.73
C MET A 105 -16.59 22.49 -11.16
N ASP A 106 -16.05 23.15 -12.19
CA ASP A 106 -16.63 24.39 -12.72
C ASP A 106 -17.95 24.13 -13.47
N GLY A 107 -19.08 24.63 -12.95
CA GLY A 107 -20.36 24.67 -13.67
C GLY A 107 -21.00 23.30 -13.94
N TYR A 108 -20.84 22.33 -13.03
CA TYR A 108 -21.58 21.07 -13.08
C TYR A 108 -23.09 21.32 -12.86
N ASN A 109 -23.94 20.92 -13.81
CA ASN A 109 -25.41 21.10 -13.77
C ASN A 109 -25.88 22.54 -13.48
N ASP A 110 -25.16 23.55 -13.98
CA ASP A 110 -25.41 24.98 -13.69
C ASP A 110 -25.36 25.32 -12.17
N GLN A 111 -24.82 24.43 -11.35
CA GLN A 111 -24.66 24.62 -9.92
C GLN A 111 -23.37 25.38 -9.61
N VAL A 112 -23.43 26.15 -8.54
CA VAL A 112 -22.29 26.83 -7.91
C VAL A 112 -21.36 25.76 -7.31
N ARG A 113 -20.03 25.94 -7.42
CA ARG A 113 -19.07 25.06 -6.76
C ARG A 113 -19.35 25.02 -5.27
N GLY A 114 -19.16 23.85 -4.69
CA GLY A 114 -19.39 23.56 -3.28
C GLY A 114 -20.70 22.83 -3.01
N GLY A 115 -21.55 22.58 -4.01
CA GLY A 115 -22.75 21.74 -3.87
C GLY A 115 -23.70 22.21 -2.77
N ASN A 116 -23.83 23.53 -2.60
CA ASN A 116 -24.55 24.21 -1.51
C ASN A 116 -23.99 24.00 -0.08
N VAL A 117 -22.86 23.29 0.06
CA VAL A 117 -22.13 23.14 1.33
C VAL A 117 -21.11 24.26 1.51
N LEU A 118 -20.40 24.61 0.42
CA LEU A 118 -19.39 25.66 0.41
C LEU A 118 -19.73 26.73 -0.62
N THR A 119 -19.20 27.93 -0.39
CA THR A 119 -19.23 28.99 -1.41
C THR A 119 -18.15 28.76 -2.46
N ASN A 120 -18.33 29.29 -3.68
CA ASN A 120 -17.26 29.32 -4.70
C ASN A 120 -15.93 29.80 -4.13
N LYS A 121 -15.95 30.89 -3.35
CA LYS A 121 -14.74 31.46 -2.74
C LYS A 121 -14.07 30.49 -1.77
N SER A 122 -14.83 29.71 -1.01
CA SER A 122 -14.29 28.68 -0.12
C SER A 122 -13.66 27.53 -0.91
N VAL A 123 -14.28 27.12 -2.02
CA VAL A 123 -13.72 26.11 -2.92
C VAL A 123 -12.42 26.61 -3.57
N ASP A 124 -12.39 27.86 -4.04
CA ASP A 124 -11.17 28.49 -4.57
C ASP A 124 -10.03 28.46 -3.53
N LEU A 125 -10.34 28.81 -2.28
CA LEU A 125 -9.35 28.76 -1.20
C LEU A 125 -8.84 27.35 -0.93
N MET A 126 -9.66 26.31 -1.11
CA MET A 126 -9.22 24.92 -0.98
C MET A 126 -8.27 24.51 -2.10
N HIS A 127 -8.56 24.95 -3.32
CA HIS A 127 -7.84 24.54 -4.54
C HIS A 127 -6.50 25.26 -4.71
N ILE A 128 -6.37 26.47 -4.17
CA ILE A 128 -5.13 27.26 -4.27
C ILE A 128 -4.06 26.66 -3.32
N PRO A 129 -2.89 26.29 -3.86
CA PRO A 129 -1.79 25.82 -3.03
C PRO A 129 -1.28 26.93 -2.12
N VAL A 130 -1.18 26.65 -0.81
CA VAL A 130 -0.64 27.58 0.18
C VAL A 130 0.89 27.56 0.13
N LYS A 131 1.47 26.37 -0.01
CA LYS A 131 2.92 26.17 -0.11
C LYS A 131 3.22 24.86 -0.84
N SER A 132 4.21 24.89 -1.72
CA SER A 132 4.49 23.80 -2.65
C SER A 132 3.22 23.43 -3.43
N ASP A 133 2.84 22.16 -3.42
CA ASP A 133 1.66 21.59 -4.07
C ASP A 133 0.46 21.39 -3.12
N SER A 134 0.53 21.87 -1.87
CA SER A 134 -0.51 21.60 -0.87
C SER A 134 -1.50 22.76 -0.75
N GLY A 135 -2.77 22.48 -1.07
CA GLY A 135 -3.93 23.30 -0.74
C GLY A 135 -4.54 22.91 0.61
N LEU A 136 -5.81 23.26 0.83
CA LEU A 136 -6.55 22.90 2.05
C LEU A 136 -7.29 21.57 1.86
N GLY A 137 -6.65 20.45 2.23
CA GLY A 137 -7.26 19.11 2.07
C GLY A 137 -7.05 18.49 0.69
N ILE A 138 -6.34 19.15 -0.22
CA ILE A 138 -6.12 18.69 -1.59
C ILE A 138 -4.71 19.06 -2.05
N PHE A 139 -4.12 18.23 -2.91
CA PHE A 139 -2.86 18.51 -3.58
C PHE A 139 -3.11 18.94 -5.01
N SER A 140 -2.21 19.77 -5.55
CA SER A 140 -2.25 20.24 -6.92
C SER A 140 -1.04 19.77 -7.71
N LYS A 141 -1.22 19.47 -8.99
CA LYS A 141 -0.12 19.18 -9.90
C LYS A 141 -0.40 19.82 -11.25
N GLU A 142 0.56 20.58 -11.75
CA GLU A 142 0.51 21.09 -13.13
C GLU A 142 0.75 19.93 -14.11
N LEU A 143 -0.10 19.84 -15.13
CA LEU A 143 -0.04 18.83 -16.18
C LEU A 143 0.72 19.36 -17.40
N SER A 144 1.12 18.46 -18.30
CA SER A 144 1.93 18.81 -19.48
C SER A 144 1.24 19.71 -20.50
N ASP A 145 -0.09 19.78 -20.44
CA ASP A 145 -0.92 20.66 -21.26
C ASP A 145 -1.25 22.01 -20.58
N GLY A 146 -0.68 22.26 -19.39
CA GLY A 146 -0.87 23.47 -18.58
C GLY A 146 -2.11 23.46 -17.68
N SER A 147 -2.94 22.41 -17.72
CA SER A 147 -4.07 22.27 -16.79
C SER A 147 -3.62 21.91 -15.38
N THR A 148 -4.45 22.19 -14.37
CA THR A 148 -4.15 21.87 -12.97
C THR A 148 -4.95 20.67 -12.50
N PHE A 149 -4.26 19.58 -12.18
CA PHE A 149 -4.86 18.40 -11.58
C PHE A 149 -4.89 18.52 -10.06
N LEU A 150 -6.09 18.49 -9.49
CA LEU A 150 -6.32 18.50 -8.05
C LEU A 150 -6.65 17.09 -7.57
N TYR A 151 -5.97 16.61 -6.52
CA TYR A 151 -6.06 15.21 -6.12
C TYR A 151 -5.74 14.96 -4.66
N HIS A 152 -6.14 13.79 -4.17
CA HIS A 152 -5.67 13.28 -2.89
C HIS A 152 -5.65 11.75 -2.92
N GLY A 153 -4.57 11.16 -2.39
CA GLY A 153 -4.45 9.71 -2.19
C GLY A 153 -4.93 9.29 -0.80
N GLY A 154 -5.23 8.02 -0.61
CA GLY A 154 -5.46 7.47 0.72
C GLY A 154 -4.95 6.05 0.78
N ASP A 155 -4.23 5.73 1.85
CA ASP A 155 -3.60 4.44 1.99
C ASP A 155 -3.79 3.99 3.44
N ASN A 156 -4.52 2.89 3.60
CA ASN A 156 -4.71 2.17 4.85
C ASN A 156 -4.41 0.69 4.58
N ARG A 157 -4.12 -0.09 5.62
CA ARG A 157 -3.87 -1.52 5.43
C ARG A 157 -5.08 -2.20 4.77
N GLY A 158 -4.85 -2.81 3.62
CA GLY A 158 -5.85 -3.45 2.78
C GLY A 158 -6.75 -2.49 1.98
N TRP A 159 -6.46 -1.18 1.96
CA TRP A 159 -7.27 -0.17 1.30
C TRP A 159 -6.39 0.89 0.62
N HIS A 160 -6.54 1.07 -0.69
CA HIS A 160 -5.92 2.19 -1.39
C HIS A 160 -6.94 2.95 -2.21
N SER A 161 -6.96 4.26 -2.04
CA SER A 161 -7.85 5.19 -2.70
C SER A 161 -7.07 6.28 -3.43
N LEU A 162 -7.66 6.77 -4.50
CA LEU A 162 -7.27 8.01 -5.16
C LEU A 162 -8.54 8.66 -5.68
N TYR A 163 -8.63 9.97 -5.54
CA TYR A 163 -9.45 10.76 -6.44
C TYR A 163 -8.62 11.90 -7.02
N GLY A 164 -9.06 12.42 -8.14
CA GLY A 164 -8.64 13.72 -8.61
C GLY A 164 -9.49 14.22 -9.77
N PHE A 165 -9.33 15.49 -10.09
CA PHE A 165 -10.14 16.18 -11.09
C PHE A 165 -9.41 17.39 -11.64
N ILE A 166 -9.86 17.83 -12.81
CA ILE A 166 -9.42 19.05 -13.49
C ILE A 166 -10.68 19.95 -13.59
N PRO A 167 -10.84 20.94 -12.69
CA PRO A 167 -12.09 21.71 -12.58
C PRO A 167 -12.57 22.32 -13.89
N GLU A 168 -11.66 22.91 -14.65
CA GLU A 168 -11.91 23.63 -15.90
C GLU A 168 -12.29 22.71 -17.06
N LYS A 169 -11.82 21.45 -17.03
CA LYS A 169 -12.19 20.43 -18.03
C LYS A 169 -13.45 19.66 -17.67
N ARG A 170 -13.88 19.71 -16.40
CA ARG A 170 -14.97 18.88 -15.84
C ARG A 170 -14.71 17.38 -15.95
N GLU A 171 -13.45 17.00 -15.91
CA GLU A 171 -13.01 15.61 -15.98
C GLU A 171 -12.43 15.20 -14.62
N GLY A 172 -12.70 13.97 -14.21
CA GLY A 172 -12.25 13.46 -12.92
C GLY A 172 -12.32 11.96 -12.78
N ILE A 173 -11.55 11.46 -11.82
CA ILE A 173 -11.39 10.03 -11.55
C ILE A 173 -11.55 9.77 -10.04
N VAL A 174 -12.26 8.69 -9.71
CA VAL A 174 -12.37 8.15 -8.35
C VAL A 174 -12.07 6.66 -8.41
N LEU A 175 -11.07 6.22 -7.64
CA LEU A 175 -10.59 4.84 -7.66
C LEU A 175 -10.34 4.33 -6.25
N PHE A 176 -11.05 3.26 -5.88
CA PHE A 176 -10.88 2.58 -4.59
C PHE A 176 -10.54 1.11 -4.82
N THR A 177 -9.56 0.61 -4.06
CA THR A 177 -9.13 -0.78 -4.07
C THR A 177 -9.13 -1.32 -2.65
N ASN A 178 -9.45 -2.60 -2.50
CA ASN A 178 -9.61 -3.27 -1.21
C ASN A 178 -8.54 -4.33 -0.96
N SER A 179 -7.33 -4.13 -1.50
CA SER A 179 -6.20 -5.02 -1.25
C SER A 179 -4.90 -4.22 -1.14
N ASP A 180 -3.94 -4.66 -0.32
CA ASP A 180 -2.57 -4.11 -0.31
C ASP A 180 -1.91 -4.19 -1.71
N ASN A 181 -2.35 -5.11 -2.58
CA ASN A 181 -1.89 -5.19 -3.98
C ASN A 181 -2.50 -4.09 -4.88
N GLY A 182 -3.55 -3.44 -4.40
CA GLY A 182 -4.31 -2.45 -5.15
C GLY A 182 -3.54 -1.17 -5.42
N ILE A 183 -2.46 -0.89 -4.69
CA ILE A 183 -1.59 0.27 -4.92
C ILE A 183 -0.99 0.28 -6.33
N ASP A 184 -0.54 -0.88 -6.83
CA ASP A 184 0.08 -0.96 -8.15
C ASP A 184 -0.96 -0.71 -9.25
N LEU A 185 -2.14 -1.33 -9.12
CA LEU A 185 -3.27 -1.12 -10.01
C LEU A 185 -3.75 0.33 -10.00
N ARG A 186 -3.83 0.93 -8.80
CA ARG A 186 -4.22 2.33 -8.61
C ARG A 186 -3.29 3.27 -9.36
N GLN A 187 -1.99 3.05 -9.25
CA GLN A 187 -0.97 3.84 -9.92
C GLN A 187 -1.05 3.69 -11.45
N ASP A 188 -1.30 2.48 -11.96
CA ASP A 188 -1.38 2.25 -13.41
C ASP A 188 -2.61 2.95 -14.01
N ILE A 189 -3.80 2.72 -13.43
CA ILE A 189 -5.03 3.38 -13.88
C ILE A 189 -4.90 4.90 -13.81
N TYR A 190 -4.36 5.43 -12.71
CA TYR A 190 -4.14 6.86 -12.53
C TYR A 190 -3.26 7.47 -13.62
N ASN A 191 -2.10 6.86 -13.91
CA ASN A 191 -1.17 7.39 -14.90
C ASN A 191 -1.71 7.24 -16.32
N PHE A 192 -2.41 6.14 -16.64
CA PHE A 192 -3.09 5.99 -17.94
C PHE A 192 -4.23 6.99 -18.13
N TRP A 193 -4.97 7.32 -17.07
CA TRP A 193 -5.96 8.38 -17.13
C TRP A 193 -5.32 9.75 -17.39
N LEU A 194 -4.21 10.07 -16.70
CA LEU A 194 -3.46 11.31 -17.00
C LEU A 194 -2.90 11.34 -18.44
N GLU A 195 -2.42 10.21 -18.96
CA GLU A 195 -1.99 10.11 -20.36
C GLU A 195 -3.16 10.36 -21.30
N TYR A 196 -4.34 9.78 -21.03
CA TYR A 196 -5.55 10.04 -21.79
C TYR A 196 -5.94 11.53 -21.79
N GLU A 197 -5.87 12.20 -20.64
CA GLU A 197 -6.25 13.61 -20.48
C GLU A 197 -5.26 14.60 -21.12
N THR A 198 -3.98 14.25 -21.20
CA THR A 198 -2.90 15.17 -21.58
C THR A 198 -2.20 14.79 -22.89
N GLY A 199 -2.43 13.57 -23.38
CA GLY A 199 -1.70 12.95 -24.48
C GLY A 199 -0.27 12.52 -24.12
N VAL A 200 0.16 12.67 -22.85
CA VAL A 200 1.54 12.39 -22.42
C VAL A 200 1.55 11.57 -21.13
N MET A 201 2.22 10.42 -21.17
CA MET A 201 2.45 9.61 -19.97
C MET A 201 3.32 10.37 -18.94
N PRO A 202 2.89 10.48 -17.66
CA PRO A 202 3.68 11.14 -16.63
C PRO A 202 5.08 10.53 -16.46
N GLN A 203 6.12 11.37 -16.39
CA GLN A 203 7.52 10.90 -16.32
C GLN A 203 7.79 9.92 -15.16
N GLN A 204 7.12 10.11 -14.03
CA GLN A 204 7.25 9.25 -12.85
C GLN A 204 6.83 7.80 -13.12
N TYR A 205 5.89 7.57 -14.05
CA TYR A 205 5.45 6.23 -14.44
C TYR A 205 6.61 5.40 -14.99
N TYR A 206 7.47 5.96 -15.85
CA TYR A 206 8.61 5.23 -16.41
C TYR A 206 9.60 4.77 -15.36
N ALA A 207 9.81 5.55 -14.29
CA ALA A 207 10.66 5.14 -13.17
C ALA A 207 10.06 3.95 -12.42
N MET A 208 8.74 3.95 -12.22
CA MET A 208 8.01 2.86 -11.58
C MET A 208 8.00 1.60 -12.45
N GLU A 209 7.71 1.73 -13.74
CA GLU A 209 7.76 0.65 -14.72
C GLU A 209 9.16 0.02 -14.79
N LYS A 210 10.21 0.84 -14.85
CA LYS A 210 11.61 0.37 -14.82
C LYS A 210 11.92 -0.41 -13.55
N SER A 211 11.46 0.07 -12.40
CA SER A 211 11.62 -0.62 -11.10
C SER A 211 10.91 -1.97 -11.10
N ARG A 212 9.65 -2.03 -11.55
CA ARG A 212 8.86 -3.26 -11.67
C ARG A 212 9.51 -4.27 -12.62
N ASN A 213 9.99 -3.81 -13.78
CA ASN A 213 10.70 -4.63 -14.75
C ASN A 213 12.01 -5.19 -14.19
N LEU A 214 12.76 -4.40 -13.43
CA LEU A 214 13.96 -4.86 -12.73
C LEU A 214 13.60 -5.93 -11.68
N ASN A 215 12.58 -5.70 -10.86
CA ASN A 215 12.11 -6.65 -9.86
C ASN A 215 11.65 -7.97 -10.51
N ALA A 216 10.92 -7.91 -11.62
CA ALA A 216 10.51 -9.08 -12.38
C ALA A 216 11.73 -9.87 -12.90
N LYS A 217 12.74 -9.20 -13.46
CA LYS A 217 13.99 -9.85 -13.91
C LYS A 217 14.75 -10.51 -12.76
N ILE A 218 14.80 -9.87 -11.59
CA ILE A 218 15.38 -10.44 -10.37
C ILE A 218 14.62 -11.72 -10.00
N VAL A 219 13.29 -11.66 -9.89
CA VAL A 219 12.46 -12.83 -9.56
C VAL A 219 12.66 -13.97 -10.54
N ILE A 220 12.65 -13.70 -11.85
CA ILE A 220 12.88 -14.70 -12.90
C ILE A 220 14.27 -15.34 -12.72
N THR A 221 15.31 -14.53 -12.54
CA THR A 221 16.68 -15.02 -12.35
C THR A 221 16.80 -15.94 -11.13
N PHE A 222 16.27 -15.50 -9.97
CA PHE A 222 16.29 -16.32 -8.75
C PHE A 222 15.45 -17.59 -8.88
N THR A 223 14.37 -17.55 -9.65
CA THR A 223 13.53 -18.73 -9.94
C THR A 223 14.27 -19.75 -10.81
N VAL A 224 14.95 -19.30 -11.87
CA VAL A 224 15.77 -20.17 -12.72
C VAL A 224 16.92 -20.78 -11.92
N LEU A 225 17.62 -19.99 -11.11
CA LEU A 225 18.68 -20.49 -10.24
C LEU A 225 18.16 -21.53 -9.24
N LEU A 226 16.97 -21.32 -8.69
CA LEU A 226 16.33 -22.28 -7.78
C LEU A 226 16.00 -23.59 -8.51
N ALA A 227 15.43 -23.50 -9.71
CA ALA A 227 15.12 -24.67 -10.54
C ALA A 227 16.38 -25.47 -10.90
N VAL A 228 17.48 -24.80 -11.28
CA VAL A 228 18.78 -25.44 -11.55
C VAL A 228 19.33 -26.11 -10.29
N TYR A 229 19.25 -25.45 -9.14
CA TYR A 229 19.66 -26.01 -7.86
C TYR A 229 18.88 -27.29 -7.52
N ILE A 230 17.55 -27.24 -7.64
CA ILE A 230 16.66 -28.40 -7.40
C ILE A 230 17.00 -29.53 -8.36
N LEU A 231 17.19 -29.25 -9.65
CA LEU A 231 17.56 -30.25 -10.66
C LEU A 231 18.88 -30.94 -10.28
N PHE A 232 19.91 -30.16 -9.96
CA PHE A 232 21.21 -30.69 -9.55
C PHE A 232 21.12 -31.52 -8.26
N PHE A 233 20.28 -31.09 -7.32
CA PHE A 233 19.98 -31.83 -6.10
C PHE A 233 19.31 -33.18 -6.41
N ILE A 234 18.29 -33.21 -7.27
CA ILE A 234 17.61 -34.44 -7.73
C ILE A 234 18.59 -35.38 -8.43
N VAL A 235 19.42 -34.87 -9.35
CA VAL A 235 20.46 -35.66 -10.03
C VAL A 235 21.42 -36.28 -9.02
N LYS A 236 21.86 -35.53 -8.01
CA LYS A 236 22.73 -36.05 -6.95
C LYS A 236 22.05 -37.10 -6.08
N LEU A 237 20.75 -36.97 -5.81
CA LEU A 237 19.97 -38.01 -5.12
C LEU A 237 19.91 -39.29 -5.95
N LYS A 238 19.56 -39.18 -7.24
CA LYS A 238 19.50 -40.34 -8.16
C LYS A 238 20.84 -41.08 -8.28
N HIS A 239 21.96 -40.35 -8.29
CA HIS A 239 23.30 -40.93 -8.31
C HIS A 239 23.82 -41.39 -6.94
N GLY A 240 23.00 -41.37 -5.89
CA GLY A 240 23.41 -41.77 -4.53
C GLY A 240 24.47 -40.88 -3.88
N LYS A 241 24.75 -39.69 -4.45
CA LYS A 241 25.72 -38.72 -3.91
C LYS A 241 25.19 -37.96 -2.69
N LYS A 242 23.88 -38.00 -2.46
CA LYS A 242 23.18 -37.40 -1.32
C LYS A 242 22.34 -38.47 -0.63
N LEU A 243 22.38 -38.52 0.71
CA LEU A 243 21.64 -39.48 1.53
C LEU A 243 20.89 -38.75 2.64
N PHE A 244 19.70 -39.24 2.98
CA PHE A 244 18.89 -38.73 4.08
C PHE A 244 19.59 -38.96 5.43
N VAL A 245 19.46 -38.00 6.34
CA VAL A 245 20.19 -37.95 7.63
C VAL A 245 19.84 -39.09 8.60
N THR A 246 18.86 -39.96 8.29
CA THR A 246 18.51 -41.13 9.13
C THR A 246 19.59 -42.20 9.21
N ARG A 247 20.60 -42.21 8.34
CA ARG A 247 21.76 -43.11 8.48
C ARG A 247 22.73 -42.56 9.55
N LYS A 248 22.58 -43.08 10.79
CA LYS A 248 23.49 -42.95 11.95
C LYS A 248 24.90 -42.54 11.53
N GLY A 249 25.25 -41.28 11.76
CA GLY A 249 26.60 -40.80 11.56
C GLY A 249 26.74 -39.35 11.98
N ASN A 250 27.20 -39.13 13.21
CA ASN A 250 27.82 -37.93 13.83
C ASN A 250 27.76 -36.58 13.06
N ILE A 251 26.63 -36.21 12.47
CA ILE A 251 26.36 -34.82 12.14
C ILE A 251 26.04 -34.20 13.49
N SER A 252 26.88 -33.29 13.98
CA SER A 252 26.61 -32.65 15.26
C SER A 252 25.22 -32.03 15.16
N LEU A 253 24.34 -32.38 16.10
CA LEU A 253 22.99 -31.84 16.24
C LEU A 253 23.00 -30.32 16.04
N VAL A 254 24.06 -29.66 16.50
CA VAL A 254 24.38 -28.24 16.29
C VAL A 254 24.39 -27.82 14.81
N LYS A 255 25.09 -28.53 13.92
CA LYS A 255 25.12 -28.19 12.47
C LYS A 255 23.75 -28.36 11.81
N PHE A 256 22.97 -29.32 12.26
CA PHE A 256 21.60 -29.52 11.79
C PHE A 256 20.68 -28.40 12.29
N LEU A 257 20.74 -28.07 13.58
CA LEU A 257 19.97 -26.97 14.18
C LEU A 257 20.29 -25.61 13.55
N ILE A 258 21.58 -25.29 13.32
CA ILE A 258 22.01 -24.05 12.66
C ILE A 258 21.38 -23.93 11.26
N ARG A 259 21.30 -25.04 10.50
CA ARG A 259 20.71 -25.06 9.16
C ARG A 259 19.20 -24.85 9.14
N ILE A 260 18.53 -25.06 10.27
CA ILE A 260 17.08 -24.84 10.43
C ILE A 260 16.81 -23.44 10.96
N LEU A 261 17.53 -23.05 12.02
CA LEU A 261 17.30 -21.81 12.74
C LEU A 261 17.61 -20.59 11.87
N ILE A 262 18.70 -20.62 11.08
CA ILE A 262 19.07 -19.46 10.25
C ILE A 262 17.98 -19.15 9.20
N PRO A 263 17.52 -20.10 8.36
CA PRO A 263 16.44 -19.82 7.43
C PRO A 263 15.14 -19.34 8.09
N MET A 264 14.77 -19.94 9.23
CA MET A 264 13.57 -19.53 9.96
C MET A 264 13.66 -18.11 10.51
N ILE A 265 14.81 -17.74 11.08
CA ILE A 265 15.05 -16.38 11.60
C ILE A 265 15.02 -15.38 10.44
N LEU A 266 15.69 -15.67 9.32
CA LEU A 266 15.69 -14.80 8.14
C LEU A 266 14.28 -14.61 7.58
N ALA A 267 13.51 -15.69 7.45
CA ALA A 267 12.09 -15.66 7.06
C ALA A 267 11.26 -14.76 8.00
N GLY A 268 11.43 -14.92 9.32
CA GLY A 268 10.73 -14.11 10.31
C GLY A 268 11.11 -12.63 10.26
N VAL A 269 12.40 -12.31 10.07
CA VAL A 269 12.90 -10.93 9.94
C VAL A 269 12.35 -10.27 8.68
N ILE A 270 12.40 -10.95 7.54
CA ILE A 270 11.85 -10.44 6.27
C ILE A 270 10.35 -10.17 6.43
N TYR A 271 9.60 -11.11 7.00
CA TYR A 271 8.17 -10.92 7.26
C TYR A 271 7.93 -9.72 8.19
N PHE A 272 8.70 -9.57 9.27
CA PHE A 272 8.52 -8.48 10.23
C PHE A 272 8.82 -7.11 9.60
N ILE A 273 9.93 -6.98 8.88
CA ILE A 273 10.34 -5.72 8.23
C ILE A 273 9.34 -5.32 7.14
N SER A 274 8.87 -6.28 6.34
CA SER A 274 7.90 -6.01 5.26
C SER A 274 6.48 -5.78 5.74
N TYR A 275 6.00 -6.54 6.73
CA TYR A 275 4.58 -6.58 7.07
C TYR A 275 4.22 -5.84 8.36
N LYS A 276 5.17 -5.71 9.31
CA LYS A 276 4.92 -5.05 10.60
C LYS A 276 5.51 -3.66 10.70
N MET A 277 6.69 -3.44 10.14
CA MET A 277 7.36 -2.15 10.19
C MET A 277 7.10 -1.27 8.97
N ASP A 278 6.53 -1.84 7.89
CA ASP A 278 6.31 -1.17 6.61
C ASP A 278 7.58 -0.52 6.01
N ILE A 279 8.76 -1.03 6.39
CA ILE A 279 10.06 -0.54 5.91
C ILE A 279 10.32 -1.04 4.49
N LEU A 280 9.85 -2.25 4.17
CA LEU A 280 9.99 -2.88 2.87
C LEU A 280 8.60 -3.11 2.26
N PRO A 281 7.98 -2.07 1.67
CA PRO A 281 6.65 -2.19 1.07
C PRO A 281 6.68 -3.20 -0.07
N LEU A 282 5.65 -4.06 -0.16
CA LEU A 282 5.63 -5.19 -1.10
C LEU A 282 5.08 -4.83 -2.50
N GLN A 283 4.91 -3.55 -2.78
CA GLN A 283 4.50 -3.00 -4.07
C GLN A 283 5.57 -3.16 -5.17
N GLY A 284 5.21 -2.84 -6.41
CA GLY A 284 6.15 -2.82 -7.52
C GLY A 284 6.78 -4.19 -7.83
N GLY A 285 6.07 -5.28 -7.52
CA GLY A 285 6.56 -6.65 -7.69
C GLY A 285 7.48 -7.17 -6.59
N LEU A 286 7.80 -6.39 -5.55
CA LEU A 286 8.64 -6.83 -4.43
C LEU A 286 8.01 -7.99 -3.64
N LYS A 287 6.68 -8.08 -3.60
CA LYS A 287 5.97 -9.27 -3.10
C LYS A 287 6.51 -10.57 -3.71
N ASN A 288 6.72 -10.60 -5.03
CA ASN A 288 7.18 -11.79 -5.73
C ASN A 288 8.65 -12.10 -5.38
N ALA A 289 9.47 -11.07 -5.16
CA ALA A 289 10.85 -11.23 -4.65
C ALA A 289 10.85 -11.88 -3.26
N VAL A 290 9.95 -11.46 -2.38
CA VAL A 290 9.79 -12.06 -1.05
C VAL A 290 9.33 -13.52 -1.17
N ILE A 291 8.33 -13.83 -2.01
CA ILE A 291 7.87 -15.21 -2.24
C ILE A 291 9.00 -16.11 -2.73
N ILE A 292 9.82 -15.66 -3.69
CA ILE A 292 10.92 -16.50 -4.19
C ILE A 292 12.01 -16.70 -3.13
N ILE A 293 12.29 -15.70 -2.28
CA ILE A 293 13.20 -15.87 -1.13
C ILE A 293 12.66 -16.92 -0.16
N PHE A 294 11.37 -16.88 0.18
CA PHE A 294 10.75 -17.91 1.01
C PHE A 294 10.86 -19.31 0.38
N ALA A 295 10.67 -19.43 -0.94
CA ALA A 295 10.84 -20.68 -1.65
C ALA A 295 12.30 -21.21 -1.55
N TRP A 296 13.29 -20.33 -1.67
CA TRP A 296 14.70 -20.67 -1.44
C TRP A 296 14.94 -21.18 -0.02
N LEU A 297 14.43 -20.48 0.99
CA LEU A 297 14.60 -20.87 2.40
C LEU A 297 13.96 -22.23 2.67
N LEU A 298 12.77 -22.49 2.13
CA LEU A 298 12.10 -23.79 2.24
C LEU A 298 12.90 -24.91 1.56
N VAL A 299 13.42 -24.66 0.34
CA VAL A 299 14.22 -25.65 -0.38
C VAL A 299 15.55 -25.92 0.34
N PHE A 300 16.21 -24.89 0.90
CA PHE A 300 17.41 -25.08 1.71
C PHE A 300 17.12 -25.84 3.01
N PHE A 301 15.98 -25.58 3.65
CA PHE A 301 15.53 -26.35 4.80
C PHE A 301 15.37 -27.84 4.42
N VAL A 302 14.62 -28.16 3.37
CA VAL A 302 14.37 -29.54 2.92
C VAL A 302 15.66 -30.23 2.47
N THR A 303 16.47 -29.59 1.64
CA THR A 303 17.73 -30.19 1.16
C THR A 303 18.79 -30.29 2.27
N GLY A 304 18.64 -29.52 3.35
CA GLY A 304 19.45 -29.59 4.56
C GLY A 304 19.41 -30.97 5.24
N PHE A 305 18.31 -31.71 5.09
CA PHE A 305 18.15 -33.09 5.57
C PHE A 305 18.92 -34.13 4.74
N PHE A 306 19.65 -33.72 3.70
CA PHE A 306 20.40 -34.61 2.82
C PHE A 306 21.88 -34.24 2.79
N THR A 307 22.74 -35.12 3.33
CA THR A 307 24.19 -34.91 3.37
C THR A 307 24.92 -35.61 2.23
N LYS A 308 26.15 -35.17 1.92
CA LYS A 308 26.97 -35.84 0.90
C LYS A 308 27.29 -37.25 1.39
N SER A 309 27.08 -38.26 0.54
CA SER A 309 27.54 -39.62 0.79
C SER A 309 29.06 -39.60 0.96
N LYS A 310 29.58 -40.18 2.06
CA LYS A 310 31.03 -40.39 2.19
C LYS A 310 31.44 -41.33 1.06
N LYS A 311 32.33 -40.88 0.16
CA LYS A 311 33.04 -41.79 -0.76
C LYS A 311 33.66 -42.87 0.12
N LYS A 312 33.38 -44.16 -0.11
CA LYS A 312 34.31 -45.20 0.36
C LYS A 312 35.67 -44.79 -0.21
N ALA A 313 36.62 -44.43 0.65
CA ALA A 313 38.01 -44.40 0.23
C ALA A 313 38.25 -45.76 -0.42
N LYS A 314 38.76 -45.78 -1.65
CA LYS A 314 39.32 -47.01 -2.20
C LYS A 314 40.31 -47.47 -1.15
N GLU A 315 40.00 -48.57 -0.47
CA GLU A 315 40.98 -49.36 0.23
C GLU A 315 42.00 -49.73 -0.85
N GLY A 316 43.09 -48.98 -0.89
CA GLY A 316 44.33 -49.47 -1.42
C GLY A 316 44.77 -50.57 -0.48
N ILE A 317 44.50 -51.81 -0.85
CA ILE A 317 45.30 -52.94 -0.40
C ILE A 317 46.23 -53.21 -1.58
N ILE A 318 47.42 -52.62 -1.46
CA ILE A 318 48.65 -53.11 -2.08
C ILE A 318 49.18 -54.20 -1.14
N ALA A 319 49.74 -55.25 -1.76
CA ALA A 319 50.40 -56.45 -1.21
C ALA A 319 49.45 -57.61 -0.87
#